data_AF-A0A843HLN2-F1
#
_entry.id   AF-A0A843HLN2-F1
#
_cell.length_a   1.000
_cell.length_b   1.000
_cell.length_c   1.000
_cell.angle_alpha   90.00
_cell.angle_beta   90.00
_cell.angle_gamma   90.00
#
_symmetry.space_group_name_H-M   'P 1'
#
loop_
_entity.id
_entity.type
_entity.pdbx_description
1 polymer ?
#
loop_
_entity_poly.entity_id
_entity_poly.type
_entity_poly.pdbx_seq_one_letter_code
_entity_poly.pdbx_strand_id
1 'polypeptide(L)'
;MLESITNLLNYKELEVKENKEQNGIEVYFTSYPGKDVINTLKENCFRWSNFKKCWYIKQDQLGNKKEATPEAAETYNVKDSSFYELYKEEMQIIWHNDKRMVDFELKKANYIVPLNNGDYYIIERPDIEKDFCFGYSDCGQGQSFDEAQETAQAAHSEKYFMEKNLKNINNTIQEFETRRTPGADYRGELKFYKTYKYYGGENLHQKGIRSYYAYETYNEDGELAKDQRRSNYQYEELTNEEIDAIVAGYKEVKRQFVKRLNAYLKKYGTSKLHIWTYWLDE
;
A
#
# COMPACT_ATOMS: atom_id res chain seq x y z
N MET A 1 -28.63 -26.53 13.31
CA MET A 1 -27.65 -25.82 12.45
C MET A 1 -27.88 -24.32 12.49
N LEU A 2 -29.06 -23.82 12.10
CA LEU A 2 -29.42 -22.39 12.17
C LEU A 2 -29.31 -21.82 13.61
N GLU A 3 -29.79 -22.56 14.62
CA GLU A 3 -29.66 -22.17 16.03
C GLU A 3 -28.21 -22.00 16.50
N SER A 4 -27.26 -22.73 15.92
CA SER A 4 -25.84 -22.59 16.28
C SER A 4 -25.23 -21.29 15.75
N ILE A 5 -25.71 -20.77 14.61
CA ILE A 5 -25.27 -19.49 14.04
C ILE A 5 -25.90 -18.33 14.82
N THR A 6 -27.19 -18.45 15.16
CA THR A 6 -27.89 -17.46 15.98
C THR A 6 -27.23 -17.31 17.36
N ASN A 7 -26.86 -18.43 17.99
CA ASN A 7 -26.14 -18.42 19.26
C ASN A 7 -24.69 -17.92 19.14
N LEU A 8 -24.01 -18.18 18.01
CA LEU A 8 -22.65 -17.70 17.75
C LEU A 8 -22.59 -16.17 17.65
N LEU A 9 -23.61 -15.54 17.07
CA LEU A 9 -23.63 -14.10 16.80
C LEU A 9 -24.28 -13.29 17.92
N ASN A 10 -25.02 -13.92 18.84
CA ASN A 10 -25.70 -13.32 19.99
C ASN A 10 -26.38 -11.97 19.69
N TYR A 11 -27.01 -11.86 18.52
CA TYR A 11 -27.55 -10.62 17.98
C TYR A 11 -29.09 -10.68 17.96
N LYS A 12 -29.77 -9.72 18.60
CA LYS A 12 -31.24 -9.73 18.78
C LYS A 12 -32.04 -9.43 17.51
N GLU A 13 -31.35 -9.07 16.43
CA GLU A 13 -31.90 -8.45 15.22
C GLU A 13 -31.33 -9.10 13.95
N LEU A 14 -31.38 -10.44 13.88
CA LEU A 14 -30.85 -11.20 12.75
C LEU A 14 -31.89 -12.21 12.23
N GLU A 15 -31.94 -12.37 10.92
CA GLU A 15 -32.73 -13.41 10.24
C GLU A 15 -31.77 -14.34 9.49
N VAL A 16 -31.83 -15.64 9.77
CA VAL A 16 -31.06 -16.66 9.03
C VAL A 16 -31.99 -17.44 8.12
N LYS A 17 -31.63 -17.53 6.84
CA LYS A 17 -32.35 -18.28 5.82
C LYS A 17 -31.44 -19.33 5.17
N GLU A 18 -31.97 -20.54 4.99
CA GLU A 18 -31.32 -21.53 4.14
C GLU A 18 -31.70 -21.28 2.68
N ASN A 19 -30.70 -21.03 1.84
CA ASN A 19 -30.86 -20.90 0.40
C ASN A 19 -30.63 -22.27 -0.26
N LYS A 20 -31.72 -23.03 -0.43
CA LYS A 20 -31.71 -24.37 -1.03
C LYS A 20 -31.24 -24.36 -2.49
N GLU A 21 -31.53 -23.31 -3.24
CA GLU A 21 -31.16 -23.20 -4.67
C GLU A 21 -29.64 -23.04 -4.85
N GLN A 22 -28.98 -22.35 -3.92
CA GLN A 22 -27.53 -22.08 -3.97
C GLN A 22 -26.74 -22.85 -2.91
N ASN A 23 -27.36 -23.86 -2.27
CA ASN A 23 -26.75 -24.71 -1.25
C ASN A 23 -25.94 -23.91 -0.20
N GLY A 24 -26.57 -22.92 0.42
CA GLY A 24 -25.89 -22.03 1.34
C GLY A 24 -26.81 -21.40 2.37
N ILE A 25 -26.21 -20.62 3.27
CA ILE A 25 -26.89 -19.93 4.36
C ILE A 25 -26.76 -18.43 4.13
N GLU A 26 -27.89 -17.73 4.27
CA GLU A 26 -28.01 -16.29 4.20
C GLU A 26 -28.32 -15.73 5.58
N VAL A 27 -27.64 -14.65 5.97
CA VAL A 27 -27.85 -13.92 7.21
C VAL A 27 -28.18 -12.48 6.87
N TYR A 28 -29.34 -12.04 7.32
CA TYR A 28 -29.86 -10.69 7.16
C TYR A 28 -29.83 -9.99 8.52
N PHE A 29 -29.54 -8.69 8.50
CA PHE A 29 -29.59 -7.83 9.67
C PHE A 29 -30.61 -6.72 9.41
N THR A 30 -31.44 -6.41 10.40
CA THR A 30 -32.42 -5.31 10.31
C THR A 30 -31.74 -3.94 10.36
N SER A 31 -30.56 -3.85 10.96
CA SER A 31 -29.71 -2.67 11.04
C SER A 31 -28.26 -3.05 10.75
N TYR A 32 -27.39 -2.08 10.46
CA TYR A 32 -26.00 -2.36 10.14
C TYR A 32 -25.30 -3.01 11.36
N PRO A 33 -24.76 -4.25 11.24
CA PRO A 33 -24.19 -4.94 12.39
C PRO A 33 -22.88 -4.27 12.86
N GLY A 34 -22.61 -4.37 14.16
CA GLY A 34 -21.37 -3.88 14.76
C GLY A 34 -20.12 -4.58 14.20
N LYS A 35 -18.95 -3.95 14.35
CA LYS A 35 -17.68 -4.42 13.79
C LYS A 35 -17.30 -5.84 14.24
N ASP A 36 -17.55 -6.16 15.51
CA ASP A 36 -17.24 -7.49 16.07
C ASP A 36 -18.04 -8.59 15.36
N VAL A 37 -19.33 -8.35 15.12
CA VAL A 37 -20.22 -9.27 14.39
C VAL A 37 -19.74 -9.46 12.95
N ILE A 38 -19.33 -8.38 12.28
CA ILE A 38 -18.77 -8.44 10.93
C ILE A 38 -17.47 -9.25 10.89
N ASN A 39 -16.60 -9.08 11.89
CA ASN A 39 -15.36 -9.84 11.98
C ASN A 39 -15.63 -11.32 12.19
N THR A 40 -16.53 -11.67 13.12
CA THR A 40 -16.98 -13.05 13.34
C THR A 40 -17.55 -13.67 12.07
N LEU A 41 -18.35 -12.94 11.29
CA LEU A 41 -18.85 -13.42 10.00
C LEU A 41 -17.70 -13.72 9.02
N LYS A 42 -16.73 -12.81 8.88
CA LYS A 42 -15.58 -12.98 7.97
C LYS A 42 -14.69 -14.16 8.36
N GLU A 43 -14.42 -14.33 9.67
CA GLU A 43 -13.66 -15.43 10.26
C GLU A 43 -14.30 -16.78 9.98
N ASN A 44 -15.64 -16.82 10.03
CA ASN A 44 -16.45 -17.99 9.68
C ASN A 44 -16.77 -18.04 8.18
N CYS A 45 -15.95 -17.43 7.33
CA CYS A 45 -16.04 -17.49 5.87
C CYS A 45 -17.28 -16.87 5.20
N PHE A 46 -18.17 -16.20 5.94
CA PHE A 46 -19.28 -15.46 5.33
C PHE A 46 -18.77 -14.30 4.47
N ARG A 47 -19.50 -14.00 3.40
CA ARG A 47 -19.21 -12.91 2.46
C ARG A 47 -20.46 -12.07 2.22
N TRP A 48 -20.27 -10.76 2.09
CA TRP A 48 -21.37 -9.86 1.73
C TRP A 48 -21.79 -10.07 0.27
N SER A 49 -23.08 -10.36 0.08
CA SER A 49 -23.74 -10.44 -1.23
C SER A 49 -24.36 -9.10 -1.57
N ASN A 50 -23.79 -8.41 -2.57
CA ASN A 50 -24.35 -7.13 -3.05
C ASN A 50 -25.70 -7.28 -3.76
N PHE A 51 -26.04 -8.48 -4.23
CA PHE A 51 -27.28 -8.76 -4.96
C PHE A 51 -28.47 -8.87 -4.00
N LYS A 52 -28.33 -9.70 -2.95
CA LYS A 52 -29.39 -9.93 -1.94
C LYS A 52 -29.28 -9.03 -0.71
N LYS A 53 -28.19 -8.25 -0.59
CA LYS A 53 -27.89 -7.42 0.59
C LYS A 53 -27.87 -8.23 1.89
N CYS A 54 -27.21 -9.39 1.85
CA CYS A 54 -27.09 -10.31 2.97
C CYS A 54 -25.66 -10.85 3.10
N TRP A 55 -25.33 -11.39 4.25
CA TRP A 55 -24.13 -12.20 4.42
C TRP A 55 -24.42 -13.63 3.99
N TYR A 56 -23.55 -14.22 3.19
CA TYR A 56 -23.76 -15.54 2.60
C TYR A 56 -22.54 -16.42 2.79
N ILE A 57 -22.79 -17.71 3.01
CA ILE A 57 -21.79 -18.77 2.99
C ILE A 57 -22.37 -20.00 2.28
N LYS A 58 -21.53 -20.75 1.57
CA LYS A 58 -21.91 -22.06 1.08
C LYS A 58 -21.91 -23.08 2.21
N GLN A 59 -22.80 -24.06 2.12
CA GLN A 59 -23.00 -25.04 3.19
C GLN A 59 -21.78 -25.96 3.39
N ASP A 60 -21.02 -26.24 2.33
CA ASP A 60 -19.75 -26.98 2.36
C ASP A 60 -18.58 -26.18 2.99
N GLN A 61 -18.73 -24.86 3.13
CA GLN A 61 -17.76 -23.98 3.78
C GLN A 61 -18.11 -23.68 5.24
N LEU A 62 -19.29 -24.12 5.69
CA LEU A 62 -19.77 -23.86 7.05
C LEU A 62 -18.99 -24.68 8.06
N GLY A 63 -18.49 -24.03 9.11
CA GLY A 63 -17.64 -24.64 10.13
C GLY A 63 -16.14 -24.59 9.81
N ASN A 64 -15.76 -24.22 8.58
CA ASN A 64 -14.38 -23.91 8.25
C ASN A 64 -14.01 -22.56 8.87
N LYS A 65 -13.33 -22.60 10.01
CA LYS A 65 -12.57 -21.45 10.48
C LYS A 65 -11.38 -21.28 9.53
N LYS A 66 -11.12 -20.05 9.09
CA LYS A 66 -9.79 -19.77 8.56
C LYS A 66 -8.80 -20.02 9.69
N GLU A 67 -7.91 -21.00 9.50
CA GLU A 67 -6.72 -21.12 10.36
C GLU A 67 -6.01 -19.76 10.34
N ALA A 68 -5.75 -19.22 11.52
CA ALA A 68 -4.92 -18.04 11.65
C ALA A 68 -3.52 -18.44 11.17
N THR A 69 -3.17 -18.05 9.95
CA THR A 69 -1.78 -18.10 9.49
C THR A 69 -0.91 -17.27 10.44
N PRO A 70 0.22 -17.78 10.96
CA PRO A 70 1.04 -17.09 11.98
C PRO A 70 1.76 -15.81 11.51
N GLU A 71 1.32 -15.15 10.44
CA GLU A 71 2.06 -14.05 9.80
C GLU A 71 1.14 -12.95 9.25
N ALA A 72 0.02 -12.72 9.93
CA ALA A 72 -0.75 -11.49 9.77
C ALA A 72 -0.58 -10.64 11.03
N ALA A 73 0.55 -9.94 11.12
CA ALA A 73 0.58 -8.69 11.89
C ALA A 73 -0.65 -7.88 11.48
N GLU A 74 -1.41 -7.40 12.45
CA GLU A 74 -2.72 -6.75 12.31
C GLU A 74 -2.85 -5.95 10.98
N THR A 75 -3.54 -6.55 10.01
CA THR A 75 -3.70 -5.92 8.69
C THR A 75 -4.80 -4.86 8.76
N TYR A 76 -4.43 -3.58 8.75
CA TYR A 76 -5.38 -2.47 8.66
C TYR A 76 -5.55 -2.04 7.20
N ASN A 77 -6.61 -2.54 6.56
CA ASN A 77 -7.08 -1.96 5.31
C ASN A 77 -7.57 -0.53 5.63
N VAL A 78 -7.07 0.50 4.93
CA VAL A 78 -7.28 1.94 5.26
C VAL A 78 -8.75 2.35 5.35
N LYS A 79 -9.68 1.54 4.86
CA LYS A 79 -11.12 1.79 5.00
C LYS A 79 -11.74 1.33 6.32
N ASP A 80 -10.97 0.81 7.28
CA ASP A 80 -11.53 0.12 8.47
C ASP A 80 -10.90 0.52 9.82
N SER A 81 -10.28 1.71 9.95
CA SER A 81 -9.62 2.12 11.22
C SER A 81 -9.78 3.60 11.54
N SER A 82 -9.82 3.92 12.83
CA SER A 82 -9.87 5.28 13.42
C SER A 82 -8.82 6.24 12.84
N PHE A 83 -7.71 5.72 12.30
CA PHE A 83 -6.68 6.49 11.63
C PHE A 83 -7.11 7.14 10.30
N TYR A 84 -8.10 6.59 9.60
CA TYR A 84 -8.60 7.21 8.36
C TYR A 84 -9.32 8.52 8.63
N GLU A 85 -10.15 8.58 9.67
CA GLU A 85 -10.84 9.82 10.05
C GLU A 85 -9.84 10.84 10.60
N LEU A 86 -8.85 10.42 11.41
CA LEU A 86 -7.76 11.31 11.84
C LEU A 86 -6.99 11.88 10.63
N TYR A 87 -6.60 11.04 9.68
CA TYR A 87 -5.91 11.49 8.47
C TYR A 87 -6.76 12.46 7.64
N LYS A 88 -8.06 12.20 7.54
CA LYS A 88 -9.00 13.06 6.83
C LYS A 88 -9.20 14.42 7.50
N GLU A 89 -9.37 14.44 8.83
CA GLU A 89 -9.44 15.67 9.61
C GLU A 89 -8.17 16.51 9.44
N GLU A 90 -7.00 15.85 9.46
CA GLU A 90 -5.74 16.54 9.20
C GLU A 90 -5.70 17.13 7.79
N MET A 91 -6.03 16.34 6.74
CA MET A 91 -6.05 16.85 5.36
C MET A 91 -7.02 18.02 5.19
N GLN A 92 -8.16 18.01 5.90
CA GLN A 92 -9.09 19.15 5.93
C GLN A 92 -8.45 20.41 6.52
N ILE A 93 -7.64 20.28 7.57
CA ILE A 93 -6.89 21.40 8.16
C ILE A 93 -5.81 21.90 7.18
N ILE A 94 -4.99 20.98 6.62
CA ILE A 94 -3.88 21.32 5.71
C ILE A 94 -4.39 22.08 4.48
N TRP A 95 -5.48 21.59 3.90
CA TRP A 95 -6.02 22.13 2.66
C TRP A 95 -7.14 23.15 2.90
N HIS A 96 -7.30 23.66 4.12
CA HIS A 96 -8.32 24.66 4.47
C HIS A 96 -9.74 24.27 3.99
N ASN A 97 -10.10 23.01 4.16
CA ASN A 97 -11.35 22.38 3.69
C ASN A 97 -11.56 22.42 2.16
N ASP A 98 -10.52 22.59 1.34
CA ASP A 98 -10.60 22.39 -0.10
C ASP A 98 -10.92 20.92 -0.40
N LYS A 99 -12.19 20.67 -0.72
CA LYS A 99 -12.72 19.33 -0.98
C LYS A 99 -11.94 18.59 -2.07
N ARG A 100 -11.52 19.29 -3.13
CA ARG A 100 -10.80 18.65 -4.26
C ARG A 100 -9.44 18.14 -3.79
N MET A 101 -8.72 18.94 -3.01
CA MET A 101 -7.40 18.58 -2.51
C MET A 101 -7.48 17.49 -1.44
N VAL A 102 -8.45 17.58 -0.53
CA VAL A 102 -8.71 16.53 0.46
C VAL A 102 -9.04 15.20 -0.22
N ASP A 103 -9.96 15.18 -1.18
CA ASP A 103 -10.32 13.96 -1.92
C ASP A 103 -9.13 13.37 -2.68
N PHE A 104 -8.27 14.24 -3.24
CA PHE A 104 -7.06 13.81 -3.95
C PHE A 104 -6.08 13.09 -3.01
N GLU A 105 -5.79 13.65 -1.83
CA GLU A 105 -4.90 13.03 -0.84
C GLU A 105 -5.46 11.72 -0.30
N LEU A 106 -6.74 11.70 0.07
CA LEU A 106 -7.42 10.50 0.57
C LEU A 106 -7.44 9.36 -0.47
N LYS A 107 -7.52 9.71 -1.76
CA LYS A 107 -7.50 8.71 -2.85
C LYS A 107 -6.10 8.13 -3.06
N LYS A 108 -5.05 8.89 -2.77
CA LYS A 108 -3.66 8.45 -2.88
C LYS A 108 -3.24 7.54 -1.72
N ALA A 109 -3.72 7.78 -0.51
CA ALA A 109 -3.38 6.94 0.64
C ALA A 109 -3.89 5.50 0.46
N ASN A 110 -2.99 4.50 0.51
CA ASN A 110 -3.35 3.08 0.41
C ASN A 110 -3.16 2.31 1.70
N TYR A 111 -2.14 2.66 2.48
CA TYR A 111 -1.87 2.11 3.80
C TYR A 111 -1.42 3.21 4.76
N ILE A 112 -1.87 3.17 6.01
CA ILE A 112 -1.44 4.08 7.08
C ILE A 112 -0.78 3.20 8.14
N VAL A 113 0.46 3.54 8.49
CA VAL A 113 1.24 2.85 9.53
C VAL A 113 1.32 3.78 10.73
N PRO A 114 0.66 3.45 11.85
CA PRO A 114 0.82 4.20 13.09
C PRO A 114 2.27 4.12 13.58
N LEU A 115 2.80 5.25 14.02
CA LEU A 115 4.12 5.38 14.63
C LEU A 115 3.98 5.82 16.09
N ASN A 116 5.11 5.94 16.79
CA ASN A 116 5.12 6.42 18.17
C ASN A 116 4.62 7.88 18.25
N ASN A 117 4.20 8.29 19.45
CA ASN A 117 3.72 9.66 19.74
C ASN A 117 2.48 10.10 18.95
N GLY A 118 1.75 9.14 18.37
CA GLY A 118 0.52 9.41 17.60
C GLY A 118 0.79 9.96 16.20
N ASP A 119 2.02 9.82 15.71
CA ASP A 119 2.38 10.06 14.33
C ASP A 119 1.97 8.89 13.42
N TYR A 120 2.04 9.09 12.10
CA TYR A 120 1.80 8.01 11.15
C TYR A 120 2.59 8.19 9.85
N TYR A 121 2.83 7.06 9.18
CA TYR A 121 3.44 6.99 7.85
C TYR A 121 2.40 6.58 6.82
N ILE A 122 2.36 7.28 5.68
CA ILE A 122 1.43 6.97 4.59
C ILE A 122 2.17 6.24 3.49
N ILE A 123 1.68 5.06 3.13
CA ILE A 123 2.08 4.36 1.91
C ILE A 123 1.05 4.65 0.84
N GLU A 124 1.48 5.39 -0.18
CA GLU A 124 0.64 5.75 -1.31
C GLU A 124 0.30 4.53 -2.18
N ARG A 125 -0.82 4.65 -2.89
CA ARG A 125 -1.29 3.65 -3.85
C ARG A 125 -0.42 3.72 -5.09
N PRO A 126 0.26 2.62 -5.48
CA PRO A 126 1.00 2.61 -6.73
C PRO A 126 0.05 2.71 -7.93
N ASP A 127 0.42 3.55 -8.89
CA ASP A 127 -0.21 3.59 -10.21
C ASP A 127 0.32 2.46 -11.09
N ILE A 128 -0.50 2.02 -12.05
CA ILE A 128 -0.05 1.05 -13.04
C ILE A 128 0.60 1.83 -14.17
N GLU A 129 1.92 1.67 -14.32
CA GLU A 129 2.68 2.18 -15.44
C GLU A 129 2.38 1.36 -16.69
N LYS A 130 2.05 2.05 -17.77
CA LYS A 130 1.69 1.46 -19.07
C LYS A 130 2.51 2.07 -20.22
N ASP A 131 3.19 3.17 -19.94
CA ASP A 131 3.90 4.00 -20.89
C ASP A 131 5.40 3.77 -20.67
N PHE A 132 6.05 3.09 -21.61
CA PHE A 132 7.47 2.76 -21.52
C PHE A 132 8.24 3.37 -22.70
N CYS A 133 9.04 4.39 -22.39
CA CYS A 133 9.93 5.05 -23.34
C CYS A 133 11.35 4.48 -23.22
N PHE A 134 11.96 4.16 -24.36
CA PHE A 134 13.36 3.75 -24.47
C PHE A 134 14.11 4.72 -25.37
N GLY A 135 15.40 4.93 -25.15
CA GLY A 135 16.16 5.79 -26.05
C GLY A 135 17.42 6.38 -25.44
N TYR A 136 18.13 7.09 -26.29
CA TYR A 136 19.34 7.82 -25.99
C TYR A 136 19.02 9.28 -25.69
N SER A 137 19.82 9.90 -24.82
CA SER A 137 19.79 11.35 -24.60
C SER A 137 20.91 12.01 -25.41
N ASP A 138 20.64 13.16 -26.03
CA ASP A 138 21.59 13.93 -26.86
C ASP A 138 22.94 14.25 -26.17
N CYS A 139 23.06 13.99 -24.87
CA CYS A 139 24.25 14.24 -24.07
C CYS A 139 25.19 13.04 -23.87
N GLY A 140 25.15 11.99 -24.70
CA GLY A 140 26.13 10.89 -24.56
C GLY A 140 25.63 9.69 -23.75
N GLN A 141 24.46 9.80 -23.11
CA GLN A 141 24.02 8.85 -22.09
C GLN A 141 22.75 8.11 -22.54
N GLY A 142 22.77 6.78 -22.47
CA GLY A 142 21.63 5.94 -22.81
C GLY A 142 22.02 4.70 -23.61
N GLN A 143 21.00 4.00 -24.11
CA GLN A 143 21.18 2.83 -24.96
C GLN A 143 21.51 3.24 -26.40
N SER A 144 22.19 2.39 -27.16
CA SER A 144 22.27 2.55 -28.62
C SER A 144 20.87 2.44 -29.26
N PHE A 145 20.72 2.85 -30.52
CA PHE A 145 19.44 2.70 -31.24
C PHE A 145 19.00 1.23 -31.28
N ASP A 146 19.90 0.33 -31.66
CA ASP A 146 19.63 -1.10 -31.75
C ASP A 146 19.25 -1.67 -30.38
N GLU A 147 19.98 -1.29 -29.32
CA GLU A 147 19.67 -1.70 -27.94
C GLU A 147 18.30 -1.18 -27.47
N ALA A 148 17.96 0.07 -27.81
CA ALA A 148 16.67 0.66 -27.46
C ALA A 148 15.53 -0.06 -28.19
N GLN A 149 15.72 -0.42 -29.46
CA GLN A 149 14.74 -1.18 -30.25
C GLN A 149 14.56 -2.60 -29.73
N GLU A 150 15.66 -3.31 -29.42
CA GLU A 150 15.62 -4.63 -28.80
C GLU A 150 14.91 -4.58 -27.44
N THR A 151 15.21 -3.57 -26.63
CA THR A 151 14.59 -3.41 -25.31
C THR A 151 13.10 -3.08 -25.43
N ALA A 152 12.72 -2.22 -26.38
CA ALA A 152 11.33 -1.90 -26.66
C ALA A 152 10.55 -3.15 -27.11
N GLN A 153 11.13 -3.98 -27.97
CA GLN A 153 10.52 -5.25 -28.37
C GLN A 153 10.36 -6.21 -27.19
N ALA A 154 11.39 -6.36 -26.36
CA ALA A 154 11.34 -7.21 -25.16
C ALA A 154 10.33 -6.69 -24.09
N ALA A 155 10.08 -5.38 -24.08
CA ALA A 155 9.17 -4.73 -23.15
C ALA A 155 7.69 -5.04 -23.38
N HIS A 156 7.33 -5.61 -24.55
CA HIS A 156 5.98 -6.15 -24.81
C HIS A 156 5.65 -7.44 -24.04
N SER A 157 6.48 -7.85 -23.09
CA SER A 157 6.28 -9.04 -22.26
C SER A 157 5.57 -8.74 -20.93
N GLU A 158 4.76 -9.70 -20.47
CA GLU A 158 4.14 -9.62 -19.13
C GLU A 158 5.20 -9.55 -18.02
N LYS A 159 6.33 -10.25 -18.21
CA LYS A 159 7.46 -10.24 -17.28
C LYS A 159 8.03 -8.82 -17.12
N TYR A 160 8.33 -8.14 -18.22
CA TYR A 160 8.84 -6.78 -18.18
C TYR A 160 7.85 -5.83 -17.51
N PHE A 161 6.57 -5.92 -17.87
CA PHE A 161 5.50 -5.12 -17.27
C PHE A 161 5.44 -5.28 -15.75
N MET A 162 5.50 -6.51 -15.25
CA MET A 162 5.50 -6.81 -13.82
C MET A 162 6.75 -6.29 -13.12
N GLU A 163 7.93 -6.54 -13.68
CA GLU A 163 9.21 -6.11 -13.11
C GLU A 163 9.29 -4.58 -13.00
N LYS A 164 8.92 -3.85 -14.05
CA LYS A 164 8.94 -2.38 -14.03
C LYS A 164 7.94 -1.79 -13.04
N ASN A 165 6.71 -2.28 -13.04
CA ASN A 165 5.69 -1.78 -12.10
C ASN A 165 6.10 -2.05 -10.64
N LEU A 166 6.69 -3.21 -10.35
CA LEU A 166 7.08 -3.58 -8.99
C LEU A 166 8.44 -3.01 -8.54
N LYS A 167 9.22 -2.41 -9.46
CA LYS A 167 10.58 -1.94 -9.17
C LYS A 167 10.64 -1.02 -7.95
N ASN A 168 9.84 0.05 -7.95
CA ASN A 168 9.92 1.06 -6.89
C ASN A 168 9.56 0.48 -5.52
N ILE A 169 8.46 -0.27 -5.43
CA ILE A 169 8.04 -0.86 -4.15
C ILE A 169 9.03 -1.92 -3.65
N ASN A 170 9.63 -2.71 -4.55
CA ASN A 170 10.66 -3.68 -4.18
C ASN A 170 11.92 -2.98 -3.67
N ASN A 171 12.36 -1.93 -4.36
CA ASN A 171 13.53 -1.16 -3.97
C ASN A 171 13.30 -0.51 -2.60
N THR A 172 12.15 0.12 -2.36
CA THR A 172 11.84 0.73 -1.06
C THR A 172 11.79 -0.30 0.07
N ILE A 173 11.18 -1.48 -0.15
CA ILE A 173 11.22 -2.57 0.85
C ILE A 173 12.67 -2.96 1.15
N GLN A 174 13.48 -3.17 0.11
CA GLN A 174 14.89 -3.53 0.27
C GLN A 174 15.68 -2.43 0.99
N GLU A 175 15.41 -1.16 0.73
CA GLU A 175 16.06 -0.03 1.40
C GLU A 175 15.82 -0.07 2.91
N PHE A 176 14.57 -0.24 3.34
CA PHE A 176 14.24 -0.34 4.76
C PHE A 176 14.81 -1.61 5.40
N GLU A 177 14.69 -2.77 4.74
CA GLU A 177 15.16 -4.05 5.28
C GLU A 177 16.69 -4.12 5.41
N THR A 178 17.41 -3.61 4.41
CA THR A 178 18.88 -3.71 4.35
C THR A 178 19.60 -2.48 4.90
N ARG A 179 18.86 -1.38 5.12
CA ARG A 179 19.42 -0.07 5.42
C ARG A 179 20.48 0.35 4.39
N ARG A 180 20.25 0.03 3.13
CA ARG A 180 21.15 0.35 2.01
C ARG A 180 20.35 0.69 0.76
N THR A 181 20.87 1.60 -0.04
CA THR A 181 20.31 1.88 -1.36
C THR A 181 20.69 0.73 -2.32
N PRO A 182 19.72 0.04 -2.96
CA PRO A 182 20.01 -1.02 -3.91
C PRO A 182 20.89 -0.51 -5.06
N GLY A 183 22.04 -1.16 -5.25
CA GLY A 183 23.00 -0.82 -6.32
C GLY A 183 23.95 0.33 -6.00
N ALA A 184 23.99 0.82 -4.76
CA ALA A 184 24.95 1.83 -4.33
C ALA A 184 26.29 1.20 -3.85
N ASP A 185 27.41 1.77 -4.30
CA ASP A 185 28.77 1.34 -3.93
C ASP A 185 29.29 1.92 -2.59
N TYR A 186 28.47 2.72 -1.90
CA TYR A 186 28.85 3.38 -0.64
C TYR A 186 28.74 2.43 0.56
N ARG A 187 29.63 2.59 1.55
CA ARG A 187 29.74 1.72 2.73
C ARG A 187 28.92 2.14 3.97
N GLY A 188 28.06 3.15 3.86
CA GLY A 188 27.26 3.68 4.98
C GLY A 188 25.96 2.91 5.23
N GLU A 189 25.48 2.92 6.48
CA GLU A 189 24.12 2.50 6.85
C GLU A 189 23.15 3.66 6.55
N LEU A 190 21.99 3.36 5.98
CA LEU A 190 20.88 4.30 5.86
C LEU A 190 20.19 4.43 7.20
N LYS A 191 20.09 5.68 7.67
CA LYS A 191 19.23 6.06 8.78
C LYS A 191 17.96 6.71 8.24
N PHE A 192 16.82 6.34 8.82
CA PHE A 192 15.52 6.87 8.42
C PHE A 192 14.98 7.80 9.49
N TYR A 193 14.49 8.96 9.06
CA TYR A 193 14.02 9.99 9.97
C TYR A 193 12.59 10.40 9.65
N LYS A 194 11.87 10.77 10.70
CA LYS A 194 10.55 11.39 10.62
C LYS A 194 10.69 12.79 10.02
N THR A 195 9.95 13.07 8.95
CA THR A 195 9.80 14.43 8.42
C THR A 195 8.37 14.70 7.96
N TYR A 196 7.93 15.95 8.05
CA TYR A 196 6.58 16.36 7.69
C TYR A 196 6.41 16.49 6.17
N LYS A 197 5.30 15.98 5.62
CA LYS A 197 4.96 16.07 4.19
C LYS A 197 4.69 17.51 3.74
N TYR A 198 4.20 18.37 4.63
CA TYR A 198 3.77 19.74 4.34
C TYR A 198 4.48 20.72 5.28
N TYR A 199 4.89 21.88 4.74
CA TYR A 199 5.61 22.93 5.48
C TYR A 199 4.79 24.23 5.49
N GLY A 200 4.77 24.95 6.62
CA GLY A 200 4.46 26.39 6.65
C GLY A 200 3.11 26.82 7.25
N GLY A 201 2.95 26.74 8.57
CA GLY A 201 1.84 27.37 9.26
C GLY A 201 2.01 27.33 10.78
N GLU A 202 1.57 28.39 11.45
CA GLU A 202 1.82 28.67 12.88
C GLU A 202 1.23 27.63 13.87
N ASN A 203 0.54 26.60 13.38
CA ASN A 203 -0.03 25.49 14.17
C ASN A 203 0.15 24.10 13.50
N LEU A 204 1.08 23.95 12.56
CA LEU A 204 1.20 22.73 11.75
C LEU A 204 2.14 21.69 12.39
N HIS A 205 1.69 21.09 13.50
CA HIS A 205 2.14 19.74 13.88
C HIS A 205 1.52 18.71 12.91
N GLN A 206 1.82 18.80 11.62
CA GLN A 206 1.14 18.03 10.57
C GLN A 206 1.70 16.61 10.47
N LYS A 207 1.09 15.69 11.19
CA LYS A 207 1.46 14.28 11.44
C LYS A 207 1.51 13.35 10.21
N GLY A 208 1.62 13.89 9.01
CA GLY A 208 1.90 13.10 7.81
C GLY A 208 3.40 12.94 7.62
N ILE A 209 3.97 11.83 8.10
CA ILE A 209 5.40 11.60 7.94
C ILE A 209 5.71 11.06 6.55
N ARG A 210 6.62 11.75 5.84
CA ARG A 210 7.40 11.15 4.75
C ARG A 210 8.71 10.66 5.36
N SER A 211 9.18 9.48 5.00
CA SER A 211 10.50 9.01 5.46
C SER A 211 11.56 9.75 4.65
N TYR A 212 12.46 10.43 5.34
CA TYR A 212 13.71 10.90 4.75
C TYR A 212 14.82 9.93 5.13
N TYR A 213 15.76 9.70 4.23
CA TYR A 213 16.98 8.95 4.52
C TYR A 213 18.19 9.89 4.50
N ALA A 214 19.08 9.73 5.47
CA ALA A 214 20.40 10.34 5.45
C ALA A 214 21.47 9.24 5.40
N TYR A 215 22.57 9.51 4.71
CA TYR A 215 23.76 8.67 4.79
C TYR A 215 24.59 9.16 5.98
N GLU A 216 24.87 8.27 6.93
CA GLU A 216 26.01 8.48 7.81
C GLU A 216 27.26 8.07 7.04
N THR A 217 27.85 9.02 6.32
CA THR A 217 29.20 8.83 5.78
C THR A 217 30.19 9.05 6.90
N TYR A 218 31.13 8.13 7.09
CA TYR A 218 32.26 8.35 7.98
C TYR A 218 33.41 8.94 7.16
N ASN A 219 34.08 9.98 7.67
CA ASN A 219 35.31 10.48 7.07
C ASN A 219 36.46 9.48 7.28
N GLU A 220 37.63 9.76 6.70
CA GLU A 220 38.82 8.88 6.78
C GLU A 220 39.26 8.61 8.23
N ASP A 221 38.88 9.48 9.18
CA ASP A 221 39.18 9.38 10.60
C ASP A 221 38.11 8.61 11.40
N GLY A 222 37.05 8.11 10.74
CA GLY A 222 35.96 7.37 11.39
C GLY A 222 34.95 8.25 12.13
N GLU A 223 34.92 9.55 11.88
CA GLU A 223 33.91 10.48 12.39
C GLU A 223 32.76 10.65 11.39
N LEU A 224 31.55 10.84 11.91
CA LEU A 224 30.36 11.13 11.10
C LEU A 224 30.58 12.42 10.30
N ALA A 225 30.71 12.30 8.98
CA ALA A 225 30.67 13.43 8.07
C ALA A 225 29.24 14.00 8.06
N LYS A 226 29.03 14.97 8.95
CA LYS A 226 27.77 15.71 9.06
C LYS A 226 27.47 16.36 7.71
N ASP A 227 26.31 16.07 7.11
CA ASP A 227 25.77 16.88 6.02
C ASP A 227 25.53 18.30 6.55
N GLN A 228 26.48 19.20 6.32
CA GLN A 228 26.48 20.57 6.85
C GLN A 228 25.29 21.41 6.34
N ARG A 229 24.55 20.95 5.32
CA ARG A 229 23.44 21.73 4.74
C ARG A 229 22.21 21.80 5.65
N ARG A 230 22.14 21.05 6.76
CA ARG A 230 20.88 20.85 7.52
C ARG A 230 21.01 20.84 9.05
N SER A 231 22.09 21.40 9.60
CA SER A 231 22.39 21.39 11.05
C SER A 231 21.33 21.99 11.99
N ASN A 232 20.30 22.66 11.46
CA ASN A 232 19.31 23.39 12.26
C ASN A 232 17.97 22.66 12.44
N TYR A 233 17.78 21.48 11.83
CA TYR A 233 16.56 20.68 12.00
C TYR A 233 16.81 19.51 12.95
N GLN A 234 16.06 19.44 14.05
CA GLN A 234 16.01 18.24 14.88
C GLN A 234 15.10 17.23 14.21
N TYR A 235 15.68 16.18 13.63
CA TYR A 235 14.95 15.05 13.10
C TYR A 235 14.92 13.93 14.12
N GLU A 236 13.75 13.31 14.31
CA GLU A 236 13.60 12.08 15.11
C GLU A 236 13.87 10.87 14.22
N GLU A 237 14.81 10.00 14.60
CA GLU A 237 15.08 8.74 13.88
C GLU A 237 13.91 7.77 14.09
N LEU A 238 13.53 7.03 13.04
CA LEU A 238 12.56 5.96 13.15
C LEU A 238 13.17 4.81 13.96
N THR A 239 12.39 4.27 14.90
CA THR A 239 12.83 3.07 15.64
C THR A 239 12.80 1.84 14.74
N ASN A 240 13.45 0.75 15.19
CA ASN A 240 13.43 -0.50 14.44
C ASN A 240 12.01 -1.05 14.29
N GLU A 241 11.20 -0.94 15.35
CA GLU A 241 9.80 -1.39 15.36
C GLU A 241 8.95 -0.56 14.38
N GLU A 242 9.18 0.75 14.30
CA GLU A 242 8.53 1.62 13.32
C GLU A 242 8.95 1.25 11.88
N ILE A 243 10.22 0.96 11.65
CA ILE A 243 10.73 0.50 10.35
C ILE A 243 10.09 -0.84 9.96
N ASP A 244 10.02 -1.81 10.88
CA ASP A 244 9.42 -3.12 10.64
C ASP A 244 7.92 -2.98 10.29
N ALA A 245 7.21 -2.09 10.99
CA ALA A 245 5.81 -1.78 10.70
C ALA A 245 5.64 -1.15 9.30
N ILE A 246 6.54 -0.25 8.90
CA ILE A 246 6.57 0.34 7.56
C ILE A 246 6.83 -0.73 6.49
N VAL A 247 7.80 -1.61 6.70
CA VAL A 247 8.10 -2.73 5.80
C VAL A 247 6.89 -3.65 5.65
N ALA A 248 6.22 -4.00 6.75
CA ALA A 248 5.00 -4.80 6.72
C ALA A 248 3.89 -4.11 5.90
N GLY A 249 3.71 -2.80 6.09
CA GLY A 249 2.79 -1.99 5.30
C GLY A 249 3.12 -2.05 3.80
N TYR A 250 4.39 -1.88 3.41
CA TYR A 250 4.79 -1.94 2.00
C TYR A 250 4.58 -3.34 1.41
N LYS A 251 4.85 -4.41 2.17
CA LYS A 251 4.56 -5.79 1.74
C LYS A 251 3.07 -6.00 1.46
N GLU A 252 2.19 -5.44 2.29
CA GLU A 252 0.75 -5.50 2.07
C GLU A 252 0.32 -4.69 0.83
N VAL A 253 0.83 -3.47 0.66
CA VAL A 253 0.58 -2.66 -0.54
C VAL A 253 1.07 -3.37 -1.80
N LYS A 254 2.26 -3.98 -1.76
CA LYS A 254 2.81 -4.79 -2.85
C LYS A 254 1.88 -5.94 -3.20
N ARG A 255 1.39 -6.69 -2.21
CA ARG A 255 0.45 -7.81 -2.43
C ARG A 255 -0.83 -7.35 -3.12
N GLN A 256 -1.39 -6.22 -2.71
CA GLN A 256 -2.57 -5.63 -3.36
C GLN A 256 -2.27 -5.15 -4.79
N PHE A 257 -1.09 -4.57 -4.99
CA PHE A 257 -0.67 -4.08 -6.30
C PHE A 257 -0.43 -5.22 -7.29
N VAL A 258 0.22 -6.32 -6.87
CA VAL A 258 0.37 -7.55 -7.68
C VAL A 258 -0.99 -8.06 -8.15
N LYS A 259 -2.02 -8.06 -7.29
CA LYS A 259 -3.38 -8.45 -7.70
C LYS A 259 -3.95 -7.54 -8.78
N ARG A 260 -3.72 -6.23 -8.68
CA ARG A 260 -4.16 -5.25 -9.69
C ARG A 260 -3.44 -5.43 -11.02
N LEU A 261 -2.13 -5.68 -10.99
CA LEU A 261 -1.32 -5.96 -12.18
C LEU A 261 -1.78 -7.24 -12.87
N ASN A 262 -1.97 -8.34 -12.11
CA ASN A 262 -2.49 -9.59 -12.66
C ASN A 262 -3.90 -9.44 -13.24
N ALA A 263 -4.77 -8.65 -12.60
CA ALA A 263 -6.09 -8.35 -13.12
C ALA A 263 -6.03 -7.54 -14.42
N TYR A 264 -5.09 -6.60 -14.52
CA TYR A 264 -4.84 -5.83 -15.74
C TYR A 264 -4.38 -6.75 -16.88
N LEU A 265 -3.35 -7.56 -16.65
CA LEU A 265 -2.82 -8.52 -17.63
C LEU A 265 -3.89 -9.52 -18.08
N LYS A 266 -4.69 -10.05 -17.15
CA LYS A 266 -5.81 -10.94 -17.50
C LYS A 266 -6.82 -10.27 -18.44
N LYS A 267 -7.05 -8.97 -18.28
CA LYS A 267 -8.07 -8.24 -19.05
C LYS A 267 -7.55 -7.74 -20.39
N TYR A 268 -6.30 -7.28 -20.45
CA TYR A 268 -5.76 -6.55 -21.59
C TYR A 268 -4.50 -7.19 -22.20
N GLY A 269 -3.89 -8.17 -21.54
CA GLY A 269 -2.54 -8.62 -21.86
C GLY A 269 -1.58 -7.43 -21.91
N THR A 270 -0.72 -7.43 -22.92
CA THR A 270 0.20 -6.32 -23.20
C THR A 270 -0.30 -5.38 -24.32
N SER A 271 -1.51 -5.60 -24.84
CA SER A 271 -2.07 -4.84 -25.98
C SER A 271 -2.36 -3.36 -25.69
N LYS A 272 -2.43 -2.99 -24.40
CA LYS A 272 -2.68 -1.61 -23.94
C LYS A 272 -1.42 -0.93 -23.39
N LEU A 273 -0.26 -1.56 -23.55
CA LEU A 273 1.00 -0.92 -23.25
C LEU A 273 1.36 0.01 -24.41
N HIS A 274 1.80 1.21 -24.08
CA HIS A 274 2.32 2.17 -25.03
C HIS A 274 3.83 2.13 -24.90
N ILE A 275 4.50 1.59 -25.92
CA ILE A 275 5.94 1.36 -25.91
C ILE A 275 6.51 2.07 -27.12
N TRP A 276 7.49 2.94 -26.88
CA TRP A 276 8.11 3.71 -27.95
C TRP A 276 9.59 3.94 -27.67
N THR A 277 10.33 4.17 -28.76
CA THR A 277 11.70 4.65 -28.72
C THR A 277 11.74 6.14 -29.04
N TYR A 278 12.71 6.88 -28.50
CA TYR A 278 13.00 8.24 -28.98
C TYR A 278 13.40 8.17 -30.46
N TRP A 279 12.77 8.98 -31.33
CA TRP A 279 12.83 8.96 -32.81
C TRP A 279 12.07 7.83 -33.54
N LEU A 280 10.81 7.64 -33.21
CA LEU A 280 9.84 7.11 -34.17
C LEU A 280 9.34 8.30 -35.02
N ASP A 281 10.07 8.60 -36.09
CA ASP A 281 9.57 9.27 -37.31
C ASP A 281 10.65 9.16 -38.41
N GLU A 282 10.52 8.12 -39.26
CA GLU A 282 10.60 8.24 -40.73
C GLU A 282 9.50 7.36 -41.35
#